data_AF-A0A7L2LEW2-F1
#
_entry.id   AF-A0A7L2LEW2-F1
#
_cell.length_a   1.000
_cell.length_b   1.000
_cell.length_c   1.000
_cell.angle_alpha   90.00
_cell.angle_beta   90.00
_cell.angle_gamma   90.00
#
_symmetry.space_group_name_H-M   'P 1'
#
loop_
_entity.id
_entity.type
_entity.pdbx_description
1 polymer ?
#
loop_
_entity_poly.entity_id
_entity_poly.type
_entity_poly.pdbx_seq_one_letter_code
_entity_poly.pdbx_strand_id
1 'polypeptide(L)'
;AMAAAPRWRERLFALYFLSHIPITALIDLQPLLPAGIAPRALTDLLQQYATAFRDPMMLQPPEWFKAFIYCEAFLQLPFFPIAAYAFLKGGCRWIRTPAIIYSTHVATTLFAILAHILFHDFSKSEHAGPQTLRERLVLLSIYLPYLLIPLLLLFTMLCNPHYKHVEKRKRK
;
A
#
# COMPACT_ATOMS: atom_id res chain seq x y z
N ALA A 1 3.48 -17.55 -29.54
CA ALA A 1 3.20 -17.90 -28.13
C ALA A 1 3.18 -16.62 -27.31
N MET A 2 2.08 -16.30 -26.61
CA MET A 2 2.04 -15.11 -25.74
C MET A 2 2.90 -15.41 -24.51
N ALA A 3 4.00 -14.69 -24.34
CA ALA A 3 4.90 -14.87 -23.20
C ALA A 3 4.11 -14.66 -21.90
N ALA A 4 4.04 -15.70 -21.07
CA ALA A 4 3.50 -15.58 -19.73
C ALA A 4 4.28 -14.53 -18.94
N ALA A 5 3.63 -13.84 -17.99
CA ALA A 5 4.37 -13.04 -17.04
C ALA A 5 5.43 -13.95 -16.36
N PRO A 6 6.67 -13.48 -16.17
CA PRO A 6 7.66 -14.21 -15.40
C PRO A 6 7.06 -14.56 -14.04
N ARG A 7 7.01 -15.85 -13.71
CA ARG A 7 6.37 -16.34 -12.47
C ARG A 7 6.93 -15.69 -11.21
N TRP A 8 8.16 -15.20 -11.24
CA TRP A 8 8.76 -14.48 -10.13
C TRP A 8 8.04 -13.15 -9.81
N ARG A 9 7.52 -12.44 -10.83
CA ARG A 9 6.75 -11.20 -10.63
C ARG A 9 5.42 -11.49 -9.94
N GLU A 10 4.72 -12.54 -10.38
CA GLU A 10 3.48 -12.97 -9.74
C GLU A 10 3.73 -13.40 -8.28
N ARG A 11 4.82 -14.13 -8.00
CA ARG A 11 5.22 -14.46 -6.62
C ARG A 11 5.55 -13.23 -5.78
N LEU A 12 6.23 -12.23 -6.35
CA LEU A 12 6.51 -10.96 -5.68
C LEU A 12 5.21 -10.25 -5.30
N PHE A 13 4.27 -10.13 -6.23
CA PHE A 13 2.97 -9.50 -5.97
C PHE A 13 2.16 -10.29 -4.94
N ALA A 14 2.13 -11.61 -5.04
CA ALA A 14 1.48 -12.47 -4.05
C ALA A 14 2.06 -12.25 -2.65
N LEU A 15 3.39 -12.24 -2.51
CA LEU A 15 4.06 -12.01 -1.22
C LEU A 15 3.74 -10.62 -0.68
N TYR A 16 3.76 -9.60 -1.54
CA TYR A 16 3.39 -8.23 -1.18
C TYR A 16 1.96 -8.15 -0.62
N PHE A 17 0.97 -8.71 -1.32
CA PHE A 17 -0.41 -8.70 -0.81
C PHE A 17 -0.59 -9.55 0.45
N LEU A 18 0.09 -10.69 0.55
CA LEU A 18 0.05 -11.53 1.75
C LEU A 18 0.66 -10.84 2.97
N SER A 19 1.79 -10.14 2.82
CA SER A 19 2.42 -9.42 3.93
C SER A 19 1.61 -8.20 4.35
N HIS A 20 0.91 -7.54 3.42
CA HIS A 20 0.08 -6.38 3.74
C HIS A 20 -1.13 -6.71 4.58
N ILE A 21 -1.72 -7.90 4.44
CA ILE A 21 -2.90 -8.28 5.24
C ILE A 21 -2.67 -8.11 6.76
N PRO A 22 -1.65 -8.75 7.37
CA PRO A 22 -1.38 -8.56 8.80
C PRO A 22 -0.84 -7.17 9.12
N ILE A 23 -0.05 -6.54 8.24
CA ILE A 23 0.47 -5.18 8.48
C ILE A 23 -0.69 -4.19 8.58
N THR A 24 -1.57 -4.15 7.58
CA THR A 24 -2.74 -3.28 7.58
C THR A 24 -3.65 -3.58 8.76
N ALA A 25 -4.02 -4.85 8.95
CA ALA A 25 -4.98 -5.22 10.00
C ALA A 25 -4.47 -4.95 11.42
N LEU A 26 -3.17 -5.11 11.67
CA LEU A 26 -2.59 -5.01 13.01
C LEU A 26 -1.91 -3.68 13.29
N ILE A 27 -1.44 -2.96 12.26
CA ILE A 27 -0.65 -1.72 12.37
C ILE A 27 -1.41 -0.54 11.76
N ASP A 28 -1.69 -0.58 10.45
CA ASP A 28 -2.17 0.61 9.75
C ASP A 28 -3.59 1.03 10.14
N LEU A 29 -4.42 0.07 10.57
CA LEU A 29 -5.77 0.36 11.07
C LEU A 29 -5.82 0.83 12.53
N GLN A 30 -4.73 0.69 13.30
CA GLN A 30 -4.71 1.12 14.71
C GLN A 30 -5.14 2.57 14.92
N PRO A 31 -4.74 3.56 14.10
CA PRO A 31 -5.13 4.96 14.30
C PRO A 31 -6.64 5.22 14.13
N LEU A 32 -7.40 4.27 13.54
CA LEU A 32 -8.86 4.34 13.45
C LEU A 32 -9.56 3.67 14.64
N LEU A 33 -8.85 2.86 15.42
CA LEU A 33 -9.43 2.16 16.56
C LEU A 33 -9.59 3.12 17.75
N PRO A 34 -10.73 3.07 18.45
CA PRO A 34 -10.87 3.69 19.76
C PRO A 34 -9.75 3.27 20.72
N ALA A 35 -9.34 4.21 21.58
CA ALA A 35 -8.32 3.97 22.59
C ALA A 35 -8.68 2.76 23.46
N GLY A 36 -7.72 1.85 23.65
CA GLY A 36 -7.87 0.64 24.49
C GLY A 36 -8.40 -0.61 23.78
N ILE A 37 -8.76 -0.54 22.50
CA ILE A 37 -9.17 -1.74 21.72
C ILE A 37 -7.95 -2.53 21.22
N ALA A 38 -6.93 -1.83 20.73
CA ALA A 38 -5.72 -2.48 20.26
C ALA A 38 -4.93 -3.10 21.44
N PRO A 39 -4.43 -4.34 21.30
CA PRO A 39 -3.52 -4.94 22.28
C PRO A 39 -2.32 -4.05 22.57
N ARG A 40 -1.93 -3.96 23.85
CA ARG A 40 -0.79 -3.11 24.28
C ARG A 40 0.49 -3.36 23.50
N ALA A 41 0.79 -4.62 23.20
CA ALA A 41 1.98 -4.96 22.42
C ALA A 41 1.98 -4.32 21.01
N LEU A 42 0.80 -4.19 20.38
CA LEU A 42 0.66 -3.57 19.06
C LEU A 42 0.73 -2.04 19.13
N THR A 43 0.14 -1.44 20.16
CA THR A 43 0.24 0.02 20.39
C THR A 43 1.67 0.42 20.74
N ASP A 44 2.36 -0.37 21.56
CA ASP A 44 3.75 -0.12 21.93
C ASP A 44 4.67 -0.24 20.71
N LEU A 45 4.43 -1.24 19.85
CA LEU A 45 5.17 -1.41 18.60
C LEU A 45 4.94 -0.22 17.65
N LEU A 46 3.71 0.27 17.51
CA LEU A 46 3.40 1.46 16.71
C LEU A 46 4.11 2.70 17.27
N GLN A 47 4.07 2.89 18.59
CA GLN A 47 4.74 3.99 19.29
C GLN A 47 6.26 3.94 19.06
N GLN A 48 6.86 2.74 19.17
CA GLN A 48 8.29 2.52 18.94
C GLN A 48 8.67 2.83 17.48
N TYR A 49 7.89 2.33 16.52
CA TYR A 49 8.07 2.63 15.10
C TYR A 49 8.01 4.14 14.84
N ALA A 50 6.93 4.80 15.27
CA ALA A 50 6.71 6.23 15.03
C ALA A 50 7.81 7.09 15.66
N THR A 51 8.28 6.72 16.85
CA THR A 51 9.38 7.42 17.52
C THR A 51 10.72 7.19 16.81
N ALA A 52 11.02 5.95 16.43
CA ALA A 52 12.29 5.59 15.81
C ALA A 52 12.47 6.23 14.43
N PHE A 53 11.38 6.30 13.64
CA PHE A 53 11.42 6.81 12.27
C PHE A 53 10.88 8.23 12.13
N ARG A 54 10.50 8.87 13.24
CA ARG A 54 9.89 10.21 13.27
C ARG A 54 8.66 10.28 12.37
N ASP A 55 7.73 9.35 12.55
CA ASP A 55 6.49 9.26 11.79
C ASP A 55 5.27 9.66 12.64
N PRO A 56 4.98 10.97 12.77
CA PRO A 56 3.90 11.45 13.61
C PRO A 56 2.52 11.15 13.01
N MET A 57 2.44 10.86 11.71
CA MET A 57 1.18 10.58 11.03
C MET A 57 0.52 9.29 11.52
N MET A 58 1.32 8.35 12.01
CA MET A 58 0.80 7.09 12.57
C MET A 58 0.26 7.23 14.00
N LEU A 59 0.71 8.24 14.76
CA LEU A 59 0.23 8.49 16.12
C LEU A 59 -0.89 9.53 16.15
N GLN A 60 -0.78 10.55 15.31
CA GLN A 60 -1.75 11.62 15.17
C GLN A 60 -2.01 11.85 13.68
N PRO A 61 -2.81 10.97 13.04
CA PRO A 61 -3.09 11.06 11.63
C PRO A 61 -3.86 12.36 11.31
N PRO A 62 -3.39 13.19 10.37
CA PRO A 62 -4.20 14.27 9.81
C PRO A 62 -5.49 13.73 9.18
N GLU A 63 -6.55 14.52 9.12
CA GLU A 63 -7.86 14.04 8.61
C GLU A 63 -7.79 13.48 7.18
N TRP A 64 -6.98 14.08 6.31
CA TRP A 64 -6.78 13.56 4.96
C TRP A 64 -6.06 12.19 4.95
N PHE A 65 -5.18 11.94 5.92
CA PHE A 65 -4.48 10.67 6.05
C PHE A 65 -5.43 9.60 6.60
N LYS A 66 -6.27 9.95 7.60
CA LYS A 66 -7.35 9.06 8.06
C LYS A 66 -8.27 8.64 6.93
N ALA A 67 -8.62 9.55 6.01
CA ALA A 67 -9.42 9.21 4.84
C ALA A 67 -8.74 8.12 3.96
N PHE A 68 -7.42 8.15 3.83
CA PHE A 68 -6.68 7.09 3.15
C PHE A 68 -6.67 5.78 3.94
N ILE A 69 -6.52 5.82 5.27
CA ILE A 69 -6.62 4.61 6.11
C ILE A 69 -8.03 3.99 5.99
N TYR A 70 -9.09 4.80 5.89
CA TYR A 70 -10.44 4.28 5.62
C TYR A 70 -10.54 3.64 4.23
N CYS A 71 -9.99 4.26 3.20
CA CYS A 71 -9.93 3.63 1.87
C CYS A 71 -9.15 2.31 1.91
N GLU A 72 -8.07 2.24 2.67
CA GLU A 72 -7.32 1.02 2.88
C GLU A 72 -8.17 -0.05 3.57
N ALA A 73 -8.84 0.29 4.67
CA ALA A 73 -9.70 -0.61 5.43
C ALA A 73 -10.83 -1.22 4.60
N PHE A 74 -11.51 -0.39 3.79
CA PHE A 74 -12.75 -0.81 3.11
C PHE A 74 -12.55 -1.25 1.66
N LEU A 75 -11.49 -0.79 0.98
CA LEU A 75 -11.27 -1.09 -0.43
C LEU A 75 -10.06 -2.01 -0.61
N GLN A 76 -8.94 -1.71 0.06
CA GLN A 76 -7.69 -2.42 -0.17
C GLN A 76 -7.63 -3.74 0.62
N LEU A 77 -7.96 -3.72 1.90
CA LEU A 77 -7.90 -4.90 2.77
C LEU A 77 -8.79 -6.06 2.26
N PRO A 78 -10.05 -5.86 1.81
CA PRO A 78 -10.82 -6.93 1.18
C PRO A 78 -10.25 -7.41 -0.17
N PHE A 79 -9.50 -6.55 -0.86
CA PHE A 79 -8.88 -6.88 -2.15
C PHE A 79 -7.58 -7.68 -1.99
N PHE A 80 -6.80 -7.48 -0.93
CA PHE A 80 -5.54 -8.18 -0.71
C PHE A 80 -5.62 -9.72 -0.82
N PRO A 81 -6.55 -10.43 -0.14
CA PRO A 81 -6.64 -11.89 -0.28
C PRO A 81 -7.05 -12.33 -1.69
N ILE A 82 -7.88 -11.54 -2.38
CA ILE A 82 -8.30 -11.80 -3.76
C ILE A 82 -7.10 -11.69 -4.71
N ALA A 83 -6.29 -10.65 -4.54
CA ALA A 83 -5.08 -10.43 -5.32
C ALA A 83 -4.02 -11.48 -5.02
N ALA A 84 -3.78 -11.79 -3.75
CA ALA A 84 -2.87 -12.86 -3.32
C ALA A 84 -3.24 -14.20 -3.98
N TYR A 85 -4.52 -14.59 -3.91
CA TYR A 85 -5.01 -15.81 -4.59
C TYR A 85 -4.74 -15.77 -6.10
N ALA A 86 -5.09 -14.68 -6.78
CA ALA A 86 -4.94 -14.56 -8.21
C ALA A 86 -3.49 -14.71 -8.68
N PHE A 87 -2.55 -14.12 -7.94
CA PHE A 87 -1.12 -14.17 -8.26
C PHE A 87 -0.45 -15.49 -7.82
N LEU A 88 -0.90 -16.12 -6.74
CA LEU A 88 -0.42 -17.46 -6.35
C LEU A 88 -0.87 -18.54 -7.33
N LYS A 89 -2.14 -18.50 -7.74
CA LYS A 89 -2.70 -19.43 -8.73
C LYS A 89 -2.06 -19.23 -10.11
N GLY A 90 -1.78 -17.97 -10.46
CA GLY A 90 -1.33 -17.59 -11.80
C GLY A 90 -2.45 -17.72 -12.84
N GLY A 91 -2.24 -17.13 -14.02
CA GLY A 91 -3.18 -17.24 -15.15
C GLY A 91 -4.54 -16.52 -14.96
N CYS A 92 -4.76 -15.84 -13.84
CA CYS A 92 -6.02 -15.16 -13.51
C CYS A 92 -6.14 -13.82 -14.25
N ARG A 93 -6.51 -13.83 -15.53
CA ARG A 93 -6.59 -12.60 -16.36
C ARG A 93 -7.58 -11.55 -15.83
N TRP A 94 -8.61 -11.98 -15.12
CA TRP A 94 -9.61 -11.09 -14.51
C TRP A 94 -9.01 -10.15 -13.45
N ILE A 95 -7.84 -10.46 -12.88
CA ILE A 95 -7.18 -9.61 -11.88
C ILE A 95 -6.71 -8.27 -12.46
N ARG A 96 -6.60 -8.17 -13.79
CA ARG A 96 -6.04 -6.98 -14.46
C ARG A 96 -6.72 -5.69 -14.04
N THR A 97 -8.02 -5.59 -14.23
CA THR A 97 -8.76 -4.34 -13.98
C THR A 97 -8.75 -3.98 -12.50
N PRO A 98 -9.06 -4.90 -11.55
CA PRO A 98 -8.91 -4.62 -10.13
C PRO A 98 -7.50 -4.20 -9.71
N ALA A 99 -6.47 -4.86 -10.25
CA ALA A 99 -5.08 -4.53 -9.93
C ALA A 99 -4.66 -3.15 -10.47
N ILE A 100 -5.17 -2.73 -11.63
CA ILE A 100 -4.97 -1.36 -12.15
C ILE A 100 -5.61 -0.35 -11.20
N ILE A 101 -6.88 -0.55 -10.83
CA ILE A 101 -7.59 0.36 -9.91
C ILE A 101 -6.84 0.47 -8.58
N TYR A 102 -6.47 -0.66 -7.99
CA TYR A 102 -5.70 -0.72 -6.75
C TYR A 102 -4.38 0.03 -6.87
N SER A 103 -3.56 -0.32 -7.86
CA SER A 103 -2.21 0.24 -7.99
C SER A 103 -2.20 1.73 -8.31
N THR A 104 -3.15 2.21 -9.13
CA THR A 104 -3.33 3.64 -9.37
C THR A 104 -3.74 4.36 -8.09
N HIS A 105 -4.70 3.82 -7.33
CA HIS A 105 -5.14 4.44 -6.09
C HIS A 105 -4.00 4.53 -5.06
N VAL A 106 -3.28 3.42 -4.83
CA VAL A 106 -2.12 3.41 -3.91
C VAL A 106 -1.04 4.39 -4.37
N ALA A 107 -0.75 4.47 -5.67
CA ALA A 107 0.23 5.43 -6.17
C ALA A 107 -0.18 6.88 -5.88
N THR A 108 -1.48 7.21 -6.00
CA THR A 108 -2.01 8.54 -5.68
C THR A 108 -1.92 8.85 -4.19
N THR A 109 -2.29 7.93 -3.31
CA THR A 109 -2.23 8.15 -1.85
C THR A 109 -0.79 8.26 -1.37
N LEU A 110 0.10 7.38 -1.83
CA LEU A 110 1.53 7.42 -1.52
C LEU A 110 2.17 8.69 -2.04
N PHE A 111 1.83 9.16 -3.24
CA PHE A 111 2.34 10.45 -3.72
C PHE A 111 1.99 11.60 -2.76
N ALA A 112 0.75 11.66 -2.27
CA ALA A 112 0.35 12.66 -1.28
C ALA A 112 1.11 12.52 0.05
N ILE A 113 1.31 11.29 0.53
CA ILE A 113 2.08 11.00 1.76
C ILE A 113 3.55 11.41 1.61
N LEU A 114 4.21 11.03 0.51
CA LEU A 114 5.61 11.39 0.26
C LEU A 114 5.78 12.91 0.12
N ALA A 115 4.84 13.59 -0.54
CA ALA A 115 4.83 15.05 -0.61
C ALA A 115 4.65 15.68 0.78
N HIS A 116 3.76 15.14 1.62
CA HIS A 116 3.61 15.59 3.00
C HIS A 116 4.90 15.40 3.81
N ILE A 117 5.53 14.22 3.73
CA ILE A 117 6.82 13.95 4.41
C ILE A 117 7.93 14.90 3.95
N LEU A 118 7.94 15.31 2.68
CA LEU A 118 8.97 16.19 2.14
C LEU A 118 8.77 17.66 2.47
N PHE A 119 7.52 18.14 2.39
CA PHE A 119 7.24 19.58 2.35
C PHE A 119 6.45 20.09 3.56
N HIS A 120 5.83 19.21 4.35
CA HIS A 120 5.10 19.65 5.54
C HIS A 120 6.05 20.12 6.65
N ASP A 121 5.64 21.16 7.36
CA ASP A 121 6.32 21.68 8.54
C ASP A 121 5.87 20.92 9.79
N PHE A 122 6.74 20.03 10.27
CA PHE A 122 6.51 19.22 11.47
C PHE A 122 6.98 19.92 12.75
N SER A 123 7.35 21.20 12.73
CA SER A 123 7.80 21.90 13.96
C SER A 123 6.69 22.08 14.99
N LYS A 124 5.43 22.07 14.54
CA LYS A 124 4.23 22.28 15.37
C LYS A 124 3.45 21.01 15.68
N SER A 125 3.94 19.83 15.26
CA SER A 125 3.25 18.58 15.54
C SER A 125 3.40 18.19 17.01
N GLU A 126 2.33 17.63 17.59
CA GLU A 126 2.34 17.15 18.99
C GLU A 126 3.37 16.03 19.19
N HIS A 127 3.53 15.20 18.16
CA HIS A 127 4.53 14.13 18.09
C HIS A 127 5.72 14.57 17.25
N ALA A 128 6.93 14.14 17.61
CA ALA A 128 8.14 14.58 16.94
C ALA A 128 8.22 14.04 15.49
N GLY A 129 8.01 14.92 14.52
CA GLY A 129 8.19 14.60 13.09
C GLY A 129 9.61 14.79 12.57
N PRO A 130 9.85 14.46 11.28
CA PRO A 130 11.18 14.52 10.68
C PRO A 130 11.54 15.99 10.39
N GLN A 131 12.53 16.52 11.10
CA GLN A 131 12.92 17.93 11.00
C GLN A 131 14.03 18.13 9.98
N THR A 132 14.95 17.16 9.88
CA THR A 132 16.08 17.22 8.96
C THR A 132 15.79 16.52 7.64
N LEU A 133 16.48 16.91 6.57
CA LEU A 133 16.39 16.20 5.28
C LEU A 133 16.74 14.71 5.43
N ARG A 134 17.71 14.38 6.30
CA ARG A 134 18.11 12.99 6.55
C ARG A 134 16.96 12.17 7.15
N GLU A 135 16.29 12.68 8.18
CA GLU A 135 15.12 12.01 8.79
C GLU A 135 13.99 11.86 7.76
N ARG A 136 13.74 12.88 6.94
CA ARG A 136 12.75 12.82 5.86
C ARG A 136 13.09 11.72 4.86
N LEU A 137 14.35 11.64 4.40
CA LEU A 137 14.80 10.60 3.46
C LEU A 137 14.71 9.20 4.06
N VAL A 138 15.02 9.03 5.35
CA VAL A 138 14.85 7.76 6.06
C VAL A 138 13.38 7.37 6.09
N LEU A 139 12.48 8.27 6.49
CA LEU A 139 11.04 7.99 6.51
C LEU A 139 10.51 7.67 5.12
N LEU A 140 10.89 8.46 4.09
CA LEU A 140 10.52 8.18 2.70
C LEU A 140 10.93 6.78 2.26
N SER A 141 12.12 6.30 2.66
CA SER A 141 12.60 4.97 2.29
C SER A 141 11.75 3.83 2.84
N ILE A 142 11.00 4.07 3.92
CA ILE A 142 10.04 3.11 4.51
C ILE A 142 8.78 3.04 3.65
N TYR A 143 8.28 4.18 3.19
CA TYR A 143 7.08 4.26 2.35
C TYR A 143 7.36 3.89 0.88
N LEU A 144 8.58 4.07 0.40
CA LEU A 144 8.91 3.92 -1.02
C LEU A 144 8.64 2.51 -1.59
N PRO A 145 8.94 1.39 -0.89
CA PRO A 145 8.55 0.05 -1.34
C PRO A 145 7.05 -0.10 -1.62
N TYR A 146 6.21 0.54 -0.80
CA TYR A 146 4.75 0.56 -0.92
C TYR A 146 4.26 1.38 -2.11
N LEU A 147 5.11 2.22 -2.71
CA LEU A 147 4.84 2.88 -3.99
C LEU A 147 5.41 2.08 -5.17
N LEU A 148 6.66 1.62 -5.05
CA LEU A 148 7.37 0.96 -6.16
C LEU A 148 6.72 -0.36 -6.58
N ILE A 149 6.27 -1.18 -5.62
CA ILE A 149 5.65 -2.47 -5.95
C ILE A 149 4.29 -2.27 -6.67
N PRO A 150 3.38 -1.39 -6.20
CA PRO A 150 2.18 -1.03 -6.95
C PRO A 150 2.46 -0.42 -8.32
N LEU A 151 3.47 0.44 -8.48
CA LEU A 151 3.83 0.95 -9.81
C LEU A 151 4.31 -0.16 -10.75
N LEU A 152 5.10 -1.12 -10.25
CA LEU A 152 5.51 -2.30 -11.01
C LEU A 152 4.30 -3.18 -11.37
N LEU A 153 3.35 -3.33 -10.46
CA LEU A 153 2.09 -4.03 -10.69
C LEU A 153 1.28 -3.34 -11.79
N LEU A 154 1.10 -2.01 -11.69
CA LEU A 154 0.40 -1.19 -12.69
C LEU A 154 1.02 -1.36 -14.07
N PHE A 155 2.34 -1.18 -14.16
CA PHE A 155 3.10 -1.35 -15.39
C PHE A 155 2.92 -2.77 -15.96
N THR A 156 2.96 -3.79 -15.10
CA THR A 156 2.74 -5.18 -15.52
C THR A 156 1.34 -5.39 -16.08
N MET A 157 0.30 -4.84 -15.44
CA MET A 157 -1.09 -4.98 -15.89
C MET A 157 -1.39 -4.22 -17.18
N LEU A 158 -0.69 -3.11 -17.42
CA LEU A 158 -0.85 -2.30 -18.64
C LEU A 158 -0.06 -2.88 -19.82
N CYS A 159 1.19 -3.28 -19.59
CA CYS A 159 2.11 -3.61 -20.68
C CYS A 159 2.19 -5.10 -21.00
N ASN A 160 1.87 -6.00 -20.06
CA ASN A 160 2.04 -7.43 -20.29
C ASN A 160 0.86 -8.03 -21.11
N PRO A 161 1.11 -8.59 -22.32
CA PRO A 161 0.07 -9.16 -23.16
C PRO A 161 -0.73 -10.28 -22.48
N HIS A 162 -0.13 -11.03 -21.55
CA HIS A 162 -0.78 -12.14 -20.84
C HIS A 162 -2.11 -11.73 -20.17
N TYR A 163 -2.18 -10.48 -19.69
CA TYR A 163 -3.34 -9.96 -18.96
C TYR A 163 -4.35 -9.24 -19.87
N LYS A 164 -4.05 -9.02 -21.15
CA LYS A 164 -5.00 -8.38 -22.07
C LYS A 164 -6.24 -9.27 -22.23
N HIS A 165 -7.43 -8.66 -22.16
CA HIS A 165 -8.66 -9.36 -22.48
C HIS A 165 -8.61 -9.80 -23.95
N VAL A 166 -8.87 -11.09 -24.20
CA VAL A 166 -9.21 -11.54 -25.55
C VAL A 166 -10.63 -11.08 -25.76
N GLU A 167 -10.84 -10.01 -26.53
CA GLU A 167 -12.16 -9.69 -27.04
C GLU A 167 -12.67 -10.92 -27.78
N LYS A 168 -13.71 -11.55 -27.24
CA LYS A 168 -14.52 -12.49 -28.03
C LYS A 168 -15.15 -11.63 -29.13
N ARG A 169 -14.50 -11.56 -30.29
CA ARG A 169 -15.13 -11.06 -31.53
C ARG A 169 -16.44 -11.82 -31.65
N LYS A 170 -17.56 -11.17 -31.36
CA LYS A 170 -18.88 -11.66 -31.76
C LYS A 170 -18.83 -11.74 -33.28
N ARG A 171 -18.69 -12.95 -33.84
CA ARG A 171 -18.94 -13.18 -35.26
C ARG A 171 -20.38 -12.73 -35.49
N LYS A 172 -20.55 -11.63 -36.24
CA LYS A 172 -21.82 -11.32 -36.90
C LYS A 172 -22.02 -12.31 -38.04
#